data_AF-A0A1J6IGS5-F1
#
_entry.id   AF-A0A1J6IGS5-F1
#
_cell.length_a   1.000
_cell.length_b   1.000
_cell.length_c   1.000
_cell.angle_alpha   90.00
_cell.angle_beta   90.00
_cell.angle_gamma   90.00
#
_symmetry.space_group_name_H-M   'P 1'
#
loop_
_entity.id
_entity.type
_entity.pdbx_description
1 polymer ?
#
loop_
_entity_poly.entity_id
_entity_poly.type
_entity_poly.pdbx_seq_one_letter_code
_entity_poly.pdbx_strand_id
1 'polypeptide(L)'
;MLKNALLLLLLLVLLAPVCGLIGYAVGHLIAIFKFSATLQPDTYQHDRELFAGIIGIMFIGGSLYLVTAGFALFRFLRSVVRTGK
;
A
#
# COMPACT_ATOMS: atom_id res chain seq x y z
N MET A 1 18.46 -7.48 -20.98
CA MET A 1 17.99 -7.82 -19.62
C MET A 1 18.04 -6.63 -18.65
N LEU A 2 19.14 -5.88 -18.58
CA LEU A 2 19.28 -4.72 -17.67
C LEU A 2 18.21 -3.63 -17.86
N LYS A 3 17.93 -3.24 -19.11
CA LYS A 3 16.86 -2.26 -19.44
C LYS A 3 15.48 -2.66 -18.89
N ASN A 4 15.13 -3.95 -19.00
CA ASN A 4 13.84 -4.47 -18.52
C ASN A 4 13.80 -4.53 -16.98
N ALA A 5 14.92 -4.86 -16.34
CA ALA A 5 15.06 -4.83 -14.89
C ALA A 5 14.89 -3.41 -14.34
N LEU A 6 15.48 -2.42 -15.03
CA LEU A 6 15.43 -1.02 -14.65
C LEU A 6 14.01 -0.44 -14.83
N LEU A 7 13.33 -0.81 -15.91
CA LEU A 7 11.92 -0.49 -16.13
C LEU A 7 11.00 -1.10 -15.06
N LEU A 8 11.24 -2.35 -14.66
CA LEU A 8 10.48 -3.00 -13.60
C LEU A 8 10.67 -2.25 -12.26
N LEU A 9 11.91 -1.94 -11.89
CA LEU A 9 12.23 -1.15 -10.69
C LEU A 9 11.56 0.23 -10.71
N LEU A 10 11.65 0.93 -11.84
CA LEU A 10 11.05 2.25 -11.99
C LEU A 10 9.52 2.18 -11.83
N LEU A 11 8.88 1.17 -12.43
CA LEU A 11 7.44 0.95 -12.31
C LEU A 11 7.03 0.67 -10.86
N LEU A 12 7.80 -0.17 -10.15
CA LEU A 12 7.54 -0.47 -8.74
C LEU A 12 7.65 0.77 -7.86
N VAL A 13 8.71 1.57 -8.04
CA VAL A 13 8.88 2.81 -7.27
C VAL A 13 7.77 3.81 -7.56
N LEU A 14 7.33 3.92 -8.82
CA LEU A 14 6.26 4.82 -9.21
C LEU A 14 4.88 4.37 -8.69
N LEU A 15 4.68 3.06 -8.53
CA LEU A 15 3.41 2.51 -8.08
C LEU A 15 3.24 2.57 -6.55
N ALA A 16 4.34 2.62 -5.80
CA ALA A 16 4.32 2.79 -4.35
C ALA A 16 3.52 4.03 -3.86
N PRO A 17 3.74 5.27 -4.36
CA PRO A 17 2.94 6.43 -3.96
C PRO A 17 1.48 6.32 -4.40
N VAL A 18 1.20 5.69 -5.55
CA VAL A 18 -0.17 5.44 -6.02
C VAL A 18 -0.91 4.52 -5.06
N CYS A 19 -0.28 3.44 -4.61
CA CYS A 19 -0.85 2.55 -3.58
C CYS A 19 -1.06 3.27 -2.24
N GLY A 20 -0.14 4.14 -1.83
CA GLY A 20 -0.31 4.97 -0.63
C GLY A 20 -1.51 5.90 -0.70
N LEU A 21 -1.67 6.62 -1.81
CA LEU A 21 -2.80 7.53 -2.04
C LEU A 21 -4.14 6.78 -2.11
N ILE A 22 -4.18 5.62 -2.77
CA ILE A 22 -5.38 4.79 -2.83
C ILE A 22 -5.72 4.26 -1.44
N GLY A 23 -4.74 3.77 -0.67
CA GLY A 23 -4.95 3.31 0.70
C GLY A 23 -5.48 4.42 1.61
N TYR A 24 -4.94 5.63 1.47
CA TYR A 24 -5.41 6.81 2.20
C TYR A 24 -6.86 7.18 1.83
N ALA A 25 -7.19 7.21 0.53
CA ALA A 25 -8.54 7.53 0.06
C ALA A 25 -9.58 6.49 0.53
N VAL A 26 -9.23 5.20 0.48
CA VAL A 26 -10.08 4.11 0.98
C VAL A 26 -10.25 4.21 2.50
N GLY A 27 -9.18 4.53 3.23
CA GLY A 27 -9.23 4.78 4.68
C GLY A 27 -10.18 5.91 5.04
N HIS A 28 -10.14 7.02 4.28
CA HIS A 28 -11.05 8.16 4.45
C HIS A 28 -12.51 7.81 4.13
N LEU A 29 -12.76 7.09 3.03
CA LEU A 29 -14.12 6.66 2.69
C LEU A 29 -14.71 5.80 3.81
N ILE A 30 -13.95 4.83 4.32
CA ILE A 30 -14.38 3.97 5.42
C ILE A 30 -14.62 4.78 6.69
N ALA A 31 -13.74 5.75 6.99
CA ALA A 31 -13.92 6.64 8.13
C ALA A 31 -15.24 7.43 8.04
N ILE A 32 -15.55 8.00 6.89
CA ILE A 32 -16.82 8.72 6.66
C ILE A 32 -18.02 7.80 6.92
N PHE A 33 -18.02 6.56 6.41
CA PHE A 33 -19.13 5.62 6.64
C PHE A 33 -19.26 5.16 8.09
N LYS A 34 -18.15 4.95 8.79
CA LYS A 34 -18.16 4.39 10.15
C LYS A 34 -18.48 5.44 11.22
N PHE A 35 -18.08 6.69 10.99
CA PHE A 35 -18.08 7.74 12.02
C PHE A 35 -19.09 8.88 11.79
N SER A 36 -19.68 9.00 10.59
CA SER A 36 -20.72 10.01 10.32
C SER A 36 -22.02 9.82 11.12
N ALA A 37 -22.24 8.65 11.74
CA ALA A 37 -23.46 8.34 12.50
C ALA A 37 -23.34 8.57 14.03
N THR A 38 -22.15 8.84 14.57
CA THR A 38 -21.88 8.85 16.01
C THR A 38 -21.25 10.17 16.49
N LEU A 39 -22.02 11.26 16.38
CA LEU A 39 -21.69 12.53 17.05
C LEU A 39 -21.97 12.41 18.56
N GLN A 40 -21.07 11.75 19.30
CA GLN A 40 -21.04 11.77 20.77
C GLN A 40 -19.79 12.52 21.26
N PRO A 41 -19.82 13.15 22.45
CA PRO A 41 -18.83 14.15 22.88
C PRO A 41 -17.44 13.59 23.23
N ASP A 42 -17.20 12.29 23.07
CA ASP A 42 -15.90 11.65 23.30
C ASP A 42 -14.98 11.73 22.06
N THR A 43 -14.56 12.95 21.74
CA THR A 43 -13.69 13.28 20.59
C THR A 43 -12.40 12.44 20.55
N TYR A 44 -11.79 12.14 21.70
CA TYR A 44 -10.53 11.40 21.73
C TYR A 44 -10.64 9.94 21.29
N GLN A 45 -11.69 9.23 21.71
CA GLN A 45 -11.88 7.82 21.34
C GLN A 45 -12.24 7.69 19.86
N HIS A 46 -13.03 8.65 19.38
CA HIS A 46 -13.41 8.78 17.97
C HIS A 46 -12.19 9.03 17.07
N ASP A 47 -11.35 10.02 17.41
CA ASP A 47 -10.13 10.35 16.65
C ASP A 47 -9.14 9.18 16.62
N ARG A 48 -9.02 8.44 17.73
CA ARG A 48 -8.15 7.27 17.81
C ARG A 48 -8.60 6.15 16.88
N GLU A 49 -9.88 5.83 16.83
CA GLU A 49 -10.39 4.81 15.92
C GLU A 49 -10.35 5.25 14.45
N LEU A 50 -10.54 6.55 14.19
CA LEU A 50 -10.43 7.14 12.86
C LEU A 50 -8.99 7.06 12.34
N PHE A 51 -8.03 7.40 13.19
CA PHE A 51 -6.59 7.25 12.92
C PHE A 51 -6.22 5.78 12.67
N ALA A 52 -6.73 4.85 13.50
CA ALA A 52 -6.50 3.43 13.32
C ALA A 52 -7.07 2.91 11.99
N GLY A 53 -8.22 3.43 11.54
CA GLY A 53 -8.79 3.11 10.23
C GLY A 53 -7.91 3.60 9.08
N ILE A 54 -7.60 4.89 9.04
CA ILE A 54 -6.88 5.52 7.92
C ILE A 54 -5.44 4.99 7.84
N ILE A 55 -4.71 5.02 8.96
CA ILE A 55 -3.32 4.58 9.01
C ILE A 55 -3.23 3.05 8.93
N GLY A 56 -4.15 2.31 9.55
CA GLY A 56 -4.17 0.86 9.49
C GLY A 56 -4.38 0.34 8.07
N ILE A 57 -5.31 0.93 7.31
CA ILE A 57 -5.57 0.54 5.91
C ILE A 57 -4.37 0.90 5.01
N MET A 58 -3.77 2.09 5.19
CA MET A 58 -2.52 2.43 4.51
C MET A 58 -1.40 1.44 4.84
N PHE A 59 -1.26 1.03 6.11
CA PHE A 59 -0.21 0.13 6.55
C PHE A 59 -0.38 -1.28 5.98
N ILE A 60 -1.60 -1.83 6.02
CA ILE A 60 -1.91 -3.16 5.47
C ILE A 60 -1.73 -3.14 3.95
N GLY A 61 -2.28 -2.14 3.25
CA GLY A 61 -2.13 -2.02 1.80
C GLY A 61 -0.67 -1.85 1.36
N GLY A 62 0.08 -0.98 2.06
CA GLY A 62 1.50 -0.74 1.79
C GLY A 62 2.39 -1.95 2.07
N SER A 63 2.15 -2.69 3.16
CA SER A 63 2.90 -3.90 3.48
C SER A 63 2.62 -5.05 2.49
N LEU A 64 1.35 -5.25 2.09
CA LEU A 64 1.00 -6.18 1.01
C LEU A 64 1.67 -5.81 -0.31
N TYR A 65 1.71 -4.53 -0.64
CA TYR A 65 2.41 -4.04 -1.81
C TYR A 65 3.91 -4.37 -1.75
N LEU A 66 4.59 -4.09 -0.64
CA LEU A 66 6.02 -4.40 -0.48
C LEU A 66 6.33 -5.90 -0.59
N VAL A 67 5.50 -6.76 0.00
CA VAL A 67 5.70 -8.22 -0.08
C VAL A 67 5.51 -8.73 -1.51
N THR A 68 4.46 -8.30 -2.19
CA THR A 68 4.19 -8.70 -3.58
C THR A 68 5.24 -8.16 -4.55
N ALA A 69 5.65 -6.90 -4.36
CA ALA A 69 6.77 -6.27 -5.05
C ALA A 69 8.07 -7.07 -4.92
N GLY A 70 8.45 -7.41 -3.68
CA GLY A 70 9.66 -8.19 -3.39
C GLY A 70 9.62 -9.57 -4.03
N PHE A 71 8.46 -10.24 -3.98
CA PHE A 71 8.28 -11.54 -4.62
C PHE A 71 8.40 -11.47 -6.15
N ALA A 72 7.82 -10.44 -6.78
CA ALA A 72 7.94 -10.22 -8.22
C ALA A 72 9.39 -9.96 -8.64
N LEU A 73 10.12 -9.15 -7.85
CA LEU A 73 11.53 -8.86 -8.07
C LEU A 73 12.39 -10.13 -7.95
N PHE A 74 12.17 -10.94 -6.90
CA PHE A 74 12.85 -12.22 -6.70
C PHE A 74 12.63 -13.18 -7.87
N ARG A 75 11.37 -13.33 -8.32
CA ARG A 75 11.03 -14.19 -9.45
C ARG A 75 11.71 -13.71 -10.74
N PHE A 76 11.73 -12.40 -10.98
CA PHE A 76 12.39 -11.81 -12.14
C PHE A 76 13.90 -12.04 -12.12
N LEU A 77 14.58 -11.78 -10.99
CA LEU A 77 16.01 -12.06 -10.85
C LEU A 77 16.32 -13.54 -11.06
N ARG A 78 15.51 -14.44 -10.50
CA ARG A 78 15.66 -15.89 -10.68
C ARG A 78 15.49 -16.33 -12.13
N SER A 79 14.57 -15.71 -12.89
CA SER A 79 14.41 -16.04 -14.31
C SER A 79 15.61 -15.54 -15.12
N VAL A 80 16.08 -14.32 -14.88
CA VAL A 80 17.26 -13.77 -15.56
C VAL A 80 18.51 -14.61 -15.31
N VAL A 81 18.73 -15.06 -14.07
CA VAL A 81 19.86 -15.94 -13.71
C VAL A 81 19.76 -17.30 -14.41
N ARG A 82 18.55 -17.86 -14.57
CA ARG A 82 18.34 -19.14 -15.27
C ARG A 82 18.51 -19.04 -16.78
N THR A 83 18.16 -17.91 -17.39
CA THR A 83 18.30 -17.69 -18.85
C THR A 83 19.72 -17.32 -19.26
N GLY A 84 20.57 -16.88 -18.33
CA GLY A 84 21.98 -16.58 -18.57
C GLY A 84 22.95 -17.77 -18.47
N LYS A 85 22.45 -18.97 -18.17
CA LYS A 85 23.17 -20.25 -18.27
C LYS A 85 22.69 -20.99 -19.51
#